data_AF-A0A5J5C362-F1
#
_entry.id   AF-A0A5J5C362-F1
#
_cell.length_a   1.000
_cell.length_b   1.000
_cell.length_c   1.000
_cell.angle_alpha   90.00
_cell.angle_beta   90.00
_cell.angle_gamma   90.00
#
_symmetry.space_group_name_H-M   'P 1'
#
loop_
_entity.id
_entity.type
_entity.pdbx_description
1 polymer ?
#
loop_
_entity_poly.entity_id
_entity_poly.type
_entity_poly.pdbx_seq_one_letter_code
_entity_poly.pdbx_strand_id
1 'polypeptide(L)'
;MEALYAKLYDKYNRLKTKKWLEMDEINREQEVKFLNCVSASDELIELLRNENDKLRAQIDDLRKEVDSNRSAKHEQYAEYQKLLTEEYQKNKKLSEEIERLQNLEREGLCCSAKDDDIENGQQSLSGGGQIVSDTFNGLTGKMARKRSRHSGTVTEVAVGPCASDQFGHTAVIESANDLSKRTMSNGALSNIHLPDCCRRKIDNSGSGADVASPTSCVFQDLVEYLVGMKVSTITQNDGICISASHPSSGYAFSLTWKNKSCGEEAELLYRVLSLGTFERVAPEWMKEALKFSSRMCPIFFERVYRVIKLSQ
;
A
#
# COMPACT_ATOMS: atom_id res chain seq x y z
N MET A 1 -87.27 -18.37 42.49
CA MET A 1 -85.84 -18.76 42.54
C MET A 1 -85.35 -19.20 41.17
N GLU A 2 -85.97 -20.19 40.52
CA GLU A 2 -85.53 -20.75 39.22
C GLU A 2 -85.44 -19.73 38.07
N ALA A 3 -86.42 -18.84 37.91
CA ALA A 3 -86.40 -17.81 36.86
C ALA A 3 -85.21 -16.83 36.96
N LEU A 4 -84.68 -16.61 38.17
CA LEU A 4 -83.49 -15.77 38.37
C LEU A 4 -82.22 -16.52 37.98
N TYR A 5 -82.13 -17.82 38.28
CA TYR A 5 -81.01 -18.67 37.87
C TYR A 5 -80.94 -18.81 36.34
N ALA A 6 -82.08 -18.99 35.67
CA ALA A 6 -82.14 -19.03 34.21
C ALA A 6 -81.61 -17.73 33.57
N LYS A 7 -82.05 -16.57 34.08
CA LYS A 7 -81.56 -15.25 33.61
C LYS A 7 -80.05 -15.06 33.84
N LEU A 8 -79.53 -15.54 34.98
CA LEU A 8 -78.10 -15.45 35.27
C LEU A 8 -77.27 -16.34 34.33
N TYR A 9 -77.75 -17.55 34.06
CA TYR A 9 -77.11 -18.49 33.15
C TYR A 9 -77.12 -17.97 31.70
N ASP A 10 -78.24 -17.41 31.24
CA ASP A 10 -78.33 -16.77 29.92
C ASP A 10 -77.36 -15.60 29.79
N LYS A 11 -77.26 -14.75 30.82
CA LYS A 11 -76.32 -13.62 30.83
C LYS A 11 -74.87 -14.11 30.79
N TYR A 12 -74.54 -15.16 31.56
CA TYR A 12 -73.22 -15.78 31.53
C TYR A 12 -72.89 -16.34 30.14
N ASN A 13 -73.81 -17.09 29.53
CA ASN A 13 -73.59 -17.67 28.20
C ASN A 13 -73.40 -16.60 27.14
N ARG A 14 -74.23 -15.55 27.13
CA ARG A 14 -74.06 -14.41 26.21
C ARG A 14 -72.71 -13.73 26.38
N LEU A 15 -72.29 -13.49 27.62
CA LEU A 15 -70.99 -12.88 27.91
C LEU A 15 -69.84 -13.79 27.49
N LYS A 16 -69.94 -15.09 27.78
CA LYS A 16 -68.96 -16.10 27.39
C LYS A 16 -68.81 -16.14 25.88
N THR A 17 -69.91 -16.28 25.13
CA THR A 17 -69.89 -16.30 23.66
C THR A 17 -69.31 -15.00 23.09
N LYS A 18 -69.70 -13.84 23.62
CA LYS A 18 -69.13 -12.56 23.19
C LYS A 18 -67.61 -12.51 23.39
N LYS A 19 -67.12 -12.97 24.55
CA LYS A 19 -65.69 -12.98 24.86
C LYS A 19 -64.90 -13.94 23.98
N TRP A 20 -65.48 -15.10 23.63
CA TRP A 20 -64.87 -16.02 22.67
C TRP A 20 -64.76 -15.39 21.28
N LEU A 21 -65.83 -14.77 20.78
CA LEU A 21 -65.82 -14.10 19.49
C LEU A 21 -64.81 -12.94 19.43
N GLU A 22 -64.71 -12.16 20.50
CA GLU A 22 -63.72 -11.07 20.60
C GLU A 22 -62.28 -11.61 20.58
N MET A 23 -62.02 -12.72 21.28
CA MET A 23 -60.71 -13.38 21.25
C MET A 23 -60.37 -13.91 19.85
N ASP A 24 -61.33 -14.56 19.18
CA ASP A 24 -61.13 -15.11 17.84
C ASP A 24 -60.83 -14.00 16.81
N GLU A 25 -61.51 -12.85 16.92
CA GLU A 25 -61.26 -11.70 16.04
C GLU A 25 -59.86 -11.11 16.27
N ILE A 26 -59.45 -10.93 17.53
CA ILE A 26 -58.10 -10.45 17.87
C ILE A 26 -57.04 -11.44 17.36
N ASN A 27 -57.28 -12.75 17.54
CA ASN A 27 -56.36 -13.78 17.06
C ASN A 27 -56.22 -13.73 15.54
N ARG A 28 -57.34 -13.58 14.81
CA ARG A 28 -57.34 -13.44 13.36
C ARG A 28 -56.59 -12.20 12.89
N GLU A 29 -56.78 -11.07 13.57
CA GLU A 29 -56.06 -9.82 13.25
C GLU A 29 -54.55 -9.98 13.49
N GLN A 30 -54.16 -10.68 14.54
CA GLN A 30 -52.75 -11.02 14.81
C GLN A 30 -52.18 -11.95 13.75
N GLU A 31 -52.89 -13.02 13.38
CA GLU A 31 -52.48 -13.94 12.31
C GLU A 31 -52.20 -13.21 10.99
N VAL A 32 -53.07 -12.28 10.60
CA VAL A 32 -52.86 -11.45 9.40
C VAL A 32 -51.60 -10.59 9.51
N LYS A 33 -51.35 -9.97 10.67
CA LYS A 33 -50.12 -9.18 10.90
C LYS A 33 -48.87 -10.04 10.83
N PHE A 34 -48.89 -11.25 11.40
CA PHE A 34 -47.78 -12.19 11.31
C PHE A 34 -47.55 -12.63 9.87
N LEU A 35 -48.61 -12.97 9.14
CA LEU A 35 -48.49 -13.43 7.75
C LEU A 35 -47.92 -12.33 6.84
N ASN A 36 -48.33 -11.07 7.03
CA ASN A 36 -47.77 -9.94 6.30
C ASN A 36 -46.28 -9.72 6.61
N CYS A 37 -45.89 -9.83 7.88
CA CYS A 37 -44.49 -9.72 8.29
C CYS A 37 -43.62 -10.82 7.69
N VAL A 38 -44.12 -12.06 7.72
CA VAL A 38 -43.46 -13.22 7.11
C VAL A 38 -43.34 -13.04 5.60
N SER A 39 -44.42 -12.65 4.92
CA SER A 39 -44.41 -12.44 3.46
C SER A 39 -43.41 -11.36 3.05
N ALA A 40 -43.39 -10.22 3.75
CA ALA A 40 -42.43 -9.15 3.47
C ALA A 40 -40.97 -9.57 3.75
N SER A 41 -40.76 -10.41 4.76
CA SER A 41 -39.44 -10.96 5.08
C SER A 41 -38.96 -11.94 4.01
N ASP A 42 -39.86 -12.82 3.54
CA ASP A 42 -39.57 -13.78 2.47
C ASP A 42 -39.25 -13.08 1.15
N GLU A 43 -40.00 -12.02 0.79
CA GLU A 43 -39.69 -11.19 -0.38
C GLU A 43 -38.28 -10.58 -0.30
N LEU A 44 -37.89 -10.04 0.86
CA LEU A 44 -36.56 -9.48 1.06
C LEU A 44 -35.45 -10.56 0.96
N ILE A 45 -35.69 -11.73 1.54
CA ILE A 45 -34.75 -12.87 1.47
C ILE A 45 -34.53 -13.27 0.01
N GLU A 46 -35.59 -13.36 -0.79
CA GLU A 46 -35.49 -13.73 -2.21
C GLU A 46 -34.77 -12.65 -3.02
N LEU A 47 -35.02 -11.36 -2.76
CA LEU A 47 -34.27 -10.27 -3.39
C LEU A 47 -32.77 -10.35 -3.09
N LEU A 48 -32.41 -10.53 -1.82
CA LEU A 48 -31.01 -10.65 -1.40
C LEU A 48 -30.33 -11.90 -1.97
N ARG A 49 -31.06 -13.02 -2.12
CA ARG A 49 -30.55 -14.24 -2.78
C ARG A 49 -30.25 -13.96 -4.25
N ASN A 50 -31.21 -13.39 -4.98
CA ASN A 50 -31.06 -13.07 -6.39
C ASN A 50 -29.89 -12.09 -6.64
N GLU A 51 -29.75 -11.08 -5.79
CA GLU A 51 -28.64 -10.12 -5.88
C GLU A 51 -27.29 -10.78 -5.59
N ASN A 52 -27.21 -11.66 -4.58
CA ASN A 52 -25.99 -12.42 -4.31
C ASN A 52 -25.60 -13.32 -5.49
N ASP A 53 -26.56 -14.00 -6.12
CA ASP A 53 -26.29 -14.86 -7.27
C ASP A 53 -25.81 -14.04 -8.47
N LYS A 54 -26.40 -12.86 -8.70
CA LYS A 54 -25.93 -11.91 -9.73
C LYS A 54 -24.51 -11.42 -9.45
N LEU A 55 -24.20 -11.04 -8.21
CA LEU A 55 -22.87 -10.59 -7.82
C LEU A 55 -21.82 -11.71 -7.96
N ARG A 56 -22.18 -12.95 -7.61
CA ARG A 56 -21.32 -14.12 -7.81
C ARG A 56 -21.00 -14.34 -9.28
N ALA A 57 -22.01 -14.26 -10.16
CA ALA A 57 -21.80 -14.37 -11.60
C ALA A 57 -20.83 -13.29 -12.12
N GLN A 58 -20.98 -12.03 -11.68
CA GLN A 58 -20.07 -10.95 -12.05
C GLN A 58 -18.63 -11.19 -11.57
N ILE A 59 -18.46 -11.67 -10.33
CA ILE A 59 -17.14 -12.00 -9.79
C ILE A 59 -16.49 -13.12 -10.60
N ASP A 60 -17.25 -14.14 -10.99
CA ASP A 60 -16.74 -15.25 -11.79
C ASP A 60 -16.32 -14.80 -13.19
N ASP A 61 -17.08 -13.91 -13.82
CA ASP A 61 -16.72 -13.37 -15.14
C ASP A 61 -15.50 -12.46 -15.08
N LEU A 62 -15.41 -11.56 -14.09
CA LEU A 62 -14.21 -10.74 -13.86
C LEU A 62 -12.99 -11.59 -13.55
N ARG A 63 -13.14 -12.68 -12.79
CA ARG A 63 -12.06 -13.62 -12.51
C ARG A 63 -11.55 -14.27 -13.80
N LYS A 64 -12.46 -14.75 -14.65
CA LYS A 64 -12.09 -15.31 -15.97
C LYS A 64 -11.37 -14.28 -16.85
N GLU A 65 -11.83 -13.02 -16.85
CA GLU A 65 -11.19 -11.95 -17.61
C GLU A 65 -9.76 -11.68 -17.10
N VAL A 66 -9.57 -11.62 -15.78
CA VAL A 66 -8.23 -11.45 -15.17
C VAL A 66 -7.31 -12.62 -15.51
N ASP A 67 -7.81 -13.85 -15.44
CA ASP A 67 -7.03 -15.04 -15.79
C ASP A 67 -6.65 -15.05 -17.29
N SER A 68 -7.60 -14.67 -18.16
CA SER A 68 -7.35 -14.51 -19.60
C SER A 68 -6.29 -13.44 -19.89
N ASN A 69 -6.39 -12.27 -19.25
CA ASN A 69 -5.43 -11.17 -19.43
C ASN A 69 -4.04 -11.56 -18.92
N ARG A 70 -3.96 -12.23 -17.75
CA ARG A 70 -2.70 -12.75 -17.22
C ARG A 70 -2.07 -13.77 -18.17
N SER A 71 -2.86 -14.68 -18.74
CA SER A 71 -2.38 -15.66 -19.72
C SER A 71 -1.84 -14.99 -20.97
N ALA A 72 -2.61 -14.06 -21.57
CA ALA A 72 -2.19 -13.32 -22.77
C ALA A 72 -0.89 -12.53 -22.53
N LYS A 73 -0.78 -11.86 -21.38
CA LYS A 73 0.45 -11.14 -21.00
C LYS A 73 1.62 -12.09 -20.79
N HIS A 74 1.40 -13.26 -20.20
CA HIS A 74 2.46 -14.27 -20.02
C HIS A 74 2.97 -14.81 -21.36
N GLU A 75 2.06 -15.09 -22.30
CA GLU A 75 2.40 -15.50 -23.66
C GLU A 75 3.24 -14.43 -24.38
N GLN A 76 2.83 -13.15 -24.30
CA GLN A 76 3.61 -12.03 -24.85
C GLN A 76 5.01 -11.93 -24.23
N TYR A 77 5.14 -12.12 -22.92
CA TYR A 77 6.47 -12.13 -22.27
C TYR A 77 7.34 -13.30 -22.77
N ALA A 78 6.74 -14.48 -22.96
CA ALA A 78 7.46 -15.64 -23.48
C ALA A 78 7.96 -15.39 -24.91
N GLU A 79 7.13 -14.78 -25.77
CA GLU A 79 7.54 -14.38 -27.12
C GLU A 79 8.66 -13.34 -27.11
N TYR A 80 8.53 -12.29 -26.29
CA TYR A 80 9.56 -11.26 -26.15
C TYR A 80 10.89 -11.83 -25.67
N GLN A 81 10.86 -12.70 -24.65
CA GLN A 81 12.04 -13.36 -24.13
C GLN A 81 12.71 -14.24 -25.20
N LYS A 82 11.91 -15.00 -25.98
CA LYS A 82 12.42 -15.79 -27.10
C LYS A 82 13.13 -14.91 -28.13
N LEU A 83 12.47 -13.86 -28.60
CA LEU A 83 13.03 -12.95 -29.60
C LEU A 83 14.34 -12.29 -29.11
N LEU A 84 14.37 -11.88 -27.84
CA LEU A 84 15.58 -11.30 -27.23
C LEU A 84 16.76 -12.28 -27.25
N THR A 85 16.51 -13.56 -26.93
CA THR A 85 17.57 -14.58 -26.99
C THR A 85 18.04 -14.87 -28.41
N GLU A 86 17.15 -14.82 -29.39
CA GLU A 86 17.49 -14.98 -30.80
C GLU A 86 18.34 -13.81 -31.31
N GLU A 87 17.97 -12.56 -31.01
CA GLU A 87 18.74 -11.38 -31.38
C GLU A 87 20.12 -11.35 -30.69
N TYR A 88 20.20 -11.75 -29.42
CA TYR A 88 21.48 -11.89 -28.73
C TYR A 88 22.41 -12.89 -29.44
N GLN A 89 21.88 -14.03 -29.89
CA GLN A 89 22.64 -15.01 -30.65
C GLN A 89 23.09 -14.48 -32.02
N LYS A 90 22.24 -13.72 -32.72
CA LYS A 90 22.59 -13.08 -34.00
C LYS A 90 23.70 -12.04 -33.82
N ASN A 91 23.58 -11.18 -32.81
CA ASN A 91 24.62 -10.18 -32.49
C ASN A 91 25.95 -10.84 -32.14
N LYS A 92 25.92 -11.96 -31.41
CA LYS A 92 27.13 -12.74 -31.14
C LYS A 92 27.81 -13.22 -32.43
N LYS A 93 27.06 -13.84 -33.34
CA LYS A 93 27.58 -14.29 -34.65
C LYS A 93 28.11 -13.13 -35.49
N LEU A 94 27.42 -11.99 -35.47
CA LEU A 94 27.84 -10.79 -36.18
C LEU A 94 29.16 -10.25 -35.61
N SER A 95 29.31 -10.23 -34.28
CA SER A 95 30.56 -9.83 -33.62
C SER A 95 31.72 -10.75 -33.97
N GLU A 96 31.49 -12.07 -34.01
CA GLU A 96 32.49 -13.06 -34.42
C GLU A 96 32.94 -12.83 -35.89
N GLU A 97 32.01 -12.51 -36.80
CA GLU A 97 32.37 -12.21 -38.19
C GLU A 97 33.09 -10.85 -38.33
N ILE A 98 32.69 -9.83 -37.57
CA ILE A 98 33.40 -8.54 -37.54
C ILE A 98 34.84 -8.74 -37.07
N GLU A 99 35.05 -9.52 -36.01
CA GLU A 99 36.38 -9.86 -35.51
C GLU A 99 37.20 -10.62 -36.58
N ARG A 100 36.57 -11.58 -37.27
CA ARG A 100 37.19 -12.30 -38.39
C ARG A 100 37.64 -11.37 -39.51
N LEU A 101 36.79 -10.41 -39.89
CA LEU A 101 37.10 -9.41 -40.92
C LEU A 101 38.21 -8.45 -40.49
N GLN A 102 38.20 -7.98 -39.23
CA GLN A 102 39.27 -7.14 -38.69
C GLN A 102 40.61 -7.86 -38.66
N ASN A 103 40.63 -9.16 -38.37
CA ASN A 103 41.84 -9.97 -38.41
C ASN A 103 42.38 -10.11 -39.85
N LEU A 104 41.50 -10.33 -40.84
CA LEU A 104 41.87 -10.34 -42.26
C LEU A 104 42.43 -8.99 -42.74
N GLU A 105 41.84 -7.88 -42.31
CA GLU A 105 42.34 -6.53 -42.66
C GLU A 105 43.72 -6.29 -42.05
N ARG A 106 43.94 -6.71 -40.80
CA ARG A 106 45.25 -6.65 -40.12
C ARG A 106 46.30 -7.53 -40.78
N GLU A 107 45.92 -8.73 -41.25
CA GLU A 107 46.79 -9.64 -42.01
C GLU A 107 47.13 -9.07 -43.41
N GLY A 108 46.18 -8.43 -44.09
CA GLY A 108 46.41 -7.75 -45.38
C GLY A 108 47.36 -6.54 -45.28
N LEU A 109 47.38 -5.85 -44.14
CA LEU A 109 48.29 -4.74 -43.84
C LEU A 109 49.72 -5.19 -43.47
N CYS A 110 49.94 -6.46 -43.11
CA CYS A 110 51.27 -6.98 -42.79
C CYS A 110 52.14 -7.32 -44.02
N CYS A 111 51.59 -7.30 -45.23
CA CYS A 111 52.30 -7.66 -46.46
C CYS A 111 52.88 -6.47 -47.25
N SER A 112 52.74 -5.22 -46.80
CA SER A 112 53.23 -4.04 -47.54
C SER A 112 54.49 -3.38 -46.95
N ALA A 113 55.17 -4.02 -46.01
CA ALA A 113 56.31 -3.42 -45.31
C ALA A 113 57.63 -4.13 -45.62
N LYS A 114 57.97 -4.31 -46.91
CA LYS A 114 59.35 -4.47 -47.41
C LYS A 114 59.42 -4.06 -48.88
N ASP A 115 59.86 -2.84 -49.16
CA ASP A 115 60.89 -2.57 -50.16
C ASP A 115 61.41 -1.13 -50.01
N ASP A 116 62.62 -1.09 -49.46
CA ASP A 116 63.80 -0.31 -49.82
C ASP A 116 63.83 1.23 -49.95
N ASP A 117 64.83 1.75 -49.22
CA ASP A 117 65.54 3.01 -49.33
C ASP A 117 65.89 3.41 -50.79
N ILE A 118 65.86 4.71 -51.09
CA ILE A 118 67.07 5.50 -51.45
C ILE A 118 66.71 6.99 -51.49
N GLU A 119 67.60 7.76 -50.90
CA GLU A 119 67.66 9.21 -50.82
C GLU A 119 67.71 9.95 -52.17
N ASN A 120 67.31 11.23 -52.06
CA ASN A 120 67.83 12.42 -52.73
C ASN A 120 67.30 12.81 -54.11
N GLY A 121 66.83 14.07 -54.19
CA GLY A 121 66.59 14.73 -55.47
C GLY A 121 65.58 15.89 -55.51
N GLN A 122 65.40 16.64 -54.43
CA GLN A 122 65.19 18.09 -54.43
C GLN A 122 64.62 18.75 -55.71
N GLN A 123 63.36 19.19 -55.68
CA GLN A 123 62.95 20.45 -56.32
C GLN A 123 61.98 21.22 -55.43
N SER A 124 62.54 22.33 -54.93
CA SER A 124 61.98 23.38 -54.09
C SER A 124 60.92 24.23 -54.78
N LEU A 125 59.95 24.73 -54.00
CA LEU A 125 59.66 26.15 -53.71
C LEU A 125 58.26 26.21 -53.07
N SER A 126 57.90 27.08 -52.13
CA SER A 126 58.56 27.93 -51.15
C SER A 126 57.44 28.76 -50.51
N GLY A 127 57.46 28.92 -49.20
CA GLY A 127 56.76 29.98 -48.45
C GLY A 127 55.44 29.56 -47.82
N GLY A 128 55.28 29.53 -46.49
CA GLY A 128 56.18 29.87 -45.39
C GLY A 128 55.37 30.07 -44.11
N GLY A 129 56.05 30.00 -42.97
CA GLY A 129 55.72 30.85 -41.82
C GLY A 129 54.84 30.28 -40.71
N GLN A 130 55.50 29.54 -39.83
CA GLN A 130 55.13 29.01 -38.52
C GLN A 130 54.72 30.05 -37.43
N ILE A 131 53.91 29.55 -36.47
CA ILE A 131 53.84 29.83 -35.00
C ILE A 131 53.18 31.15 -34.52
N VAL A 132 52.20 31.04 -33.60
CA VAL A 132 52.21 31.51 -32.19
C VAL A 132 50.76 31.48 -31.64
N SER A 133 50.65 31.00 -30.39
CA SER A 133 49.46 30.90 -29.54
C SER A 133 48.89 32.24 -29.08
N ASP A 134 47.72 32.15 -28.45
CA ASP A 134 47.12 33.05 -27.46
C ASP A 134 46.08 34.10 -27.92
N THR A 135 44.83 33.77 -27.57
CA THR A 135 44.00 34.55 -26.63
C THR A 135 43.24 35.81 -27.10
N PHE A 136 41.90 35.67 -26.99
CA PHE A 136 40.84 36.66 -26.73
C PHE A 136 40.25 37.57 -27.84
N ASN A 137 38.91 37.63 -27.76
CA ASN A 137 37.97 38.71 -28.12
C ASN A 137 37.41 38.81 -29.55
N GLY A 138 36.32 38.06 -29.73
CA GLY A 138 34.97 38.50 -30.12
C GLY A 138 34.74 39.74 -30.99
N LEU A 139 33.74 39.64 -31.89
CA LEU A 139 32.63 40.59 -31.97
C LEU A 139 31.50 40.14 -32.93
N THR A 140 30.29 40.13 -32.36
CA THR A 140 29.00 40.58 -32.93
C THR A 140 28.35 39.90 -34.14
N GLY A 141 27.23 39.23 -33.82
CA GLY A 141 26.01 39.25 -34.63
C GLY A 141 24.78 39.24 -33.71
N LYS A 142 24.29 40.42 -33.31
CA LYS A 142 23.03 40.61 -32.55
C LYS A 142 21.91 40.97 -33.52
N MET A 143 20.75 40.29 -33.41
CA MET A 143 19.38 40.80 -33.62
C MET A 143 18.42 39.69 -33.13
N ALA A 144 17.28 39.88 -32.45
CA ALA A 144 16.68 40.96 -31.70
C ALA A 144 15.64 40.30 -30.78
N ARG A 145 15.43 40.84 -29.57
CA ARG A 145 14.46 40.35 -28.59
C ARG A 145 13.01 40.63 -29.03
N LYS A 146 12.11 39.68 -28.82
CA LYS A 146 10.72 39.98 -28.38
C LYS A 146 10.39 39.15 -27.13
N ARG A 147 9.96 39.87 -26.09
CA ARG A 147 9.38 39.33 -24.86
C ARG A 147 7.97 38.83 -25.16
N SER A 148 7.62 37.66 -24.63
CA SER A 148 6.27 37.39 -24.13
C SER A 148 6.42 36.52 -22.88
N ARG A 149 5.87 36.97 -21.76
CA ARG A 149 5.69 36.16 -20.55
C ARG A 149 4.22 35.78 -20.54
N HIS A 150 3.90 34.49 -20.41
CA HIS A 150 2.88 33.96 -19.48
C HIS A 150 3.12 32.45 -19.25
N SER A 151 2.81 32.07 -18.01
CA SER A 151 2.86 30.79 -17.28
C SER A 151 2.56 29.48 -18.03
N GLY A 152 3.16 28.38 -17.56
CA GLY A 152 2.66 27.03 -17.77
C GLY A 152 3.71 25.94 -17.54
N THR A 153 3.63 25.27 -16.39
CA THR A 153 4.49 24.16 -15.94
C THR A 153 4.21 22.89 -16.75
N VAL A 154 5.22 22.31 -17.40
CA VAL A 154 5.20 20.93 -17.92
C VAL A 154 6.61 20.36 -17.79
N THR A 155 6.79 19.30 -17.01
CA THR A 155 7.69 18.22 -17.42
C THR A 155 7.23 16.89 -16.83
N GLU A 156 6.92 15.98 -17.75
CA GLU A 156 6.82 14.55 -17.56
C GLU A 156 8.20 13.90 -17.26
N VAL A 157 8.12 12.61 -16.94
CA VAL A 157 9.06 11.52 -17.28
C VAL A 157 9.94 10.93 -16.16
N ALA A 158 9.91 9.59 -16.18
CA ALA A 158 10.91 8.61 -15.75
C ALA A 158 10.83 8.06 -14.31
N VAL A 159 10.08 6.96 -14.20
CA VAL A 159 10.36 5.83 -13.32
C VAL A 159 11.43 4.96 -14.00
N GLY A 160 12.51 4.65 -13.28
CA GLY A 160 13.56 3.70 -13.67
C GLY A 160 13.69 2.56 -12.63
N PRO A 161 14.01 1.31 -13.05
CA PRO A 161 13.93 0.11 -12.22
C PRO A 161 15.24 -0.26 -11.47
N CYS A 162 15.07 -1.10 -10.45
CA CYS A 162 16.11 -1.72 -9.62
C CYS A 162 17.04 -2.67 -10.39
N ALA A 163 18.28 -2.80 -9.90
CA ALA A 163 19.11 -3.99 -10.11
C ALA A 163 19.90 -4.31 -8.83
N SER A 164 19.96 -5.61 -8.51
CA SER A 164 20.83 -6.24 -7.53
C SER A 164 21.90 -7.02 -8.30
N ASP A 165 23.18 -6.92 -7.91
CA ASP A 165 23.99 -8.08 -7.46
C ASP A 165 25.49 -7.79 -7.20
N GLN A 166 25.94 -8.34 -6.06
CA GLN A 166 27.22 -8.99 -5.72
C GLN A 166 28.55 -8.22 -5.46
N PHE A 167 28.90 -8.21 -4.16
CA PHE A 167 30.19 -8.48 -3.46
C PHE A 167 31.57 -8.10 -4.04
N GLY A 168 32.38 -7.39 -3.20
CA GLY A 168 33.80 -7.70 -3.03
C GLY A 168 34.82 -6.54 -2.88
N HIS A 169 35.15 -6.21 -1.63
CA HIS A 169 36.46 -5.74 -1.12
C HIS A 169 37.01 -4.29 -1.29
N THR A 170 37.01 -3.61 -0.13
CA THR A 170 38.12 -2.94 0.59
C THR A 170 38.81 -1.65 0.07
N ALA A 171 38.86 -0.68 0.99
CA ALA A 171 39.93 0.27 1.32
C ALA A 171 39.84 1.72 0.84
N VAL A 172 39.59 2.60 1.83
CA VAL A 172 40.33 3.84 2.17
C VAL A 172 40.24 5.01 1.19
N ILE A 173 39.68 6.14 1.67
CA ILE A 173 40.35 7.44 1.74
C ILE A 173 39.69 8.28 2.85
N GLU A 174 40.56 8.83 3.70
CA GLU A 174 40.32 9.60 4.91
C GLU A 174 39.94 11.07 4.67
N SER A 175 39.59 11.72 5.80
CA SER A 175 39.76 13.16 6.12
C SER A 175 38.56 14.06 5.81
N ALA A 176 38.11 14.97 6.68
CA ALA A 176 38.75 15.62 7.83
C ALA A 176 37.76 15.92 8.98
N ASN A 177 38.35 16.06 10.16
CA ASN A 177 37.77 16.28 11.50
C ASN A 177 37.01 17.61 11.66
N ASP A 178 36.06 17.67 12.60
CA ASP A 178 36.27 18.54 13.78
C ASP A 178 35.56 18.02 15.05
N LEU A 179 36.29 18.10 16.16
CA LEU A 179 35.92 17.68 17.51
C LEU A 179 35.45 18.91 18.31
N SER A 180 34.45 18.76 19.19
CA SER A 180 34.73 18.83 20.63
C SER A 180 33.51 18.65 21.57
N LYS A 181 33.72 17.70 22.51
CA LYS A 181 33.34 17.70 23.93
C LYS A 181 31.89 17.38 24.35
N ARG A 182 31.62 16.07 24.39
CA ARG A 182 31.54 15.23 25.61
C ARG A 182 30.58 15.69 26.73
N THR A 183 29.49 14.94 26.93
CA THR A 183 29.17 14.31 28.23
C THR A 183 28.30 13.08 27.95
N MET A 184 28.76 11.92 28.40
CA MET A 184 28.02 10.66 28.26
C MET A 184 26.92 10.58 29.30
N SER A 185 25.73 10.19 28.85
CA SER A 185 24.75 9.50 29.69
C SER A 185 24.28 8.27 28.91
N ASN A 186 24.58 7.11 29.47
CA ASN A 186 24.17 5.81 28.96
C ASN A 186 22.65 5.67 29.03
N GLY A 187 22.06 5.11 27.97
CA GLY A 187 20.67 4.67 27.97
C GLY A 187 20.31 4.12 26.60
N ALA A 188 20.63 2.84 26.38
CA ALA A 188 20.33 2.11 25.15
C ALA A 188 18.84 2.21 24.78
N LEU A 189 18.54 2.86 23.65
CA LEU A 189 17.27 2.71 22.96
C LEU A 189 17.61 2.41 21.50
N SER A 190 17.47 1.13 21.15
CA SER A 190 17.58 0.63 19.80
C SER A 190 16.77 1.52 18.86
N ASN A 191 17.44 2.04 17.84
CA ASN A 191 16.86 2.79 16.73
C ASN A 191 15.71 1.98 16.10
N ILE A 192 14.47 2.31 16.46
CA ILE A 192 13.32 1.97 15.65
C ILE A 192 13.27 3.05 14.56
N HIS A 193 13.51 2.64 13.33
CA HIS A 193 13.54 3.52 12.15
C HIS A 193 12.13 4.01 11.87
N LEU A 194 11.68 5.03 12.61
CA LEU A 194 10.39 5.68 12.38
C LEU A 194 10.48 6.49 11.08
N PRO A 195 9.48 6.43 10.19
CA PRO A 195 9.44 7.28 9.00
C PRO A 195 9.60 8.75 9.37
N ASP A 196 10.35 9.51 8.57
CA ASP A 196 10.62 10.94 8.84
C ASP A 196 9.34 11.77 9.04
N CYS A 197 8.23 11.36 8.42
CA CYS A 197 6.94 12.02 8.55
C CYS A 197 6.31 11.97 9.96
N CYS A 198 6.72 11.02 10.80
CA CYS A 198 6.21 10.88 12.18
C CYS A 198 7.30 11.18 13.22
N ARG A 199 8.45 11.72 12.79
CA ARG A 199 9.52 12.15 13.68
C ARG A 199 9.09 13.45 14.37
N ARG A 200 8.94 13.41 15.70
CA ARG A 200 8.77 14.64 16.50
C ARG A 200 10.00 15.51 16.26
N LYS A 201 9.85 16.63 15.54
CA LYS A 201 10.81 17.73 15.60
C LYS A 201 10.69 18.33 17.00
N ILE A 202 11.56 17.90 17.90
CA ILE A 202 11.83 18.66 19.13
C ILE A 202 12.71 19.82 18.69
N ASP A 203 12.10 20.81 18.03
CA ASP A 203 12.77 22.08 17.79
C ASP A 203 12.61 22.88 19.09
N ASN A 204 13.75 23.12 19.74
CA ASN A 204 13.87 24.03 20.87
C ASN A 204 13.27 25.40 20.52
N SER A 205 12.04 25.64 20.95
CA SER A 205 11.46 26.97 21.06
C SER A 205 10.67 27.01 22.35
N GLY A 206 11.22 27.70 23.34
CA GLY A 206 10.68 27.76 24.69
C GLY A 206 9.37 28.52 24.74
N SER A 207 8.33 27.87 25.25
CA SER A 207 7.32 28.45 26.14
C SER A 207 6.44 27.32 26.66
N GLY A 208 6.16 27.34 27.96
CA GLY A 208 5.60 26.22 28.71
C GLY A 208 4.13 25.89 28.45
N ALA A 209 3.69 24.89 29.22
CA ALA A 209 2.40 24.21 29.28
C ALA A 209 2.36 22.88 28.50
N ASP A 210 2.51 21.81 29.27
CA ASP A 210 2.28 20.42 28.92
C ASP A 210 0.92 20.21 28.24
N VAL A 211 0.92 20.11 26.91
CA VAL A 211 -0.11 19.38 26.17
C VAL A 211 0.62 18.64 25.04
N ALA A 212 1.02 17.40 25.32
CA ALA A 212 1.53 16.48 24.31
C ALA A 212 0.38 16.03 23.40
N SER A 213 -0.12 16.93 22.56
CA SER A 213 -0.97 16.56 21.44
C SER A 213 -0.07 15.90 20.39
N PRO A 214 -0.26 14.62 20.05
CA PRO A 214 0.42 14.03 18.92
C PRO A 214 -0.16 14.71 17.67
N THR A 215 0.61 15.59 17.03
CA THR A 215 0.29 16.06 15.69
C THR A 215 0.20 14.83 14.79
N SER A 216 -0.99 14.57 14.24
CA SER A 216 -1.19 13.42 13.35
C SER A 216 -0.23 13.55 12.16
N CYS A 217 0.55 12.50 11.88
CA CYS A 217 1.39 12.47 10.69
C CYS A 217 0.54 12.07 9.47
N VAL A 218 0.90 12.52 8.26
CA VAL A 218 0.18 12.16 7.02
C VAL A 218 0.02 10.64 6.86
N PHE A 219 0.98 9.86 7.36
CA PHE A 219 0.89 8.41 7.41
C PHE A 219 -0.19 7.90 8.37
N GLN A 220 -0.33 8.54 9.54
CA GLN A 220 -1.41 8.24 10.46
C GLN A 220 -2.76 8.53 9.79
N ASP A 221 -2.93 9.69 9.16
CA ASP A 221 -4.16 10.02 8.45
C ASP A 221 -4.49 8.99 7.36
N LEU A 222 -3.50 8.57 6.57
CA LEU A 222 -3.67 7.51 5.55
C LEU A 222 -4.14 6.19 6.17
N VAL A 223 -3.51 5.76 7.28
CA VAL A 223 -3.90 4.53 7.98
C VAL A 223 -5.33 4.67 8.55
N GLU A 224 -5.68 5.83 9.10
CA GLU A 224 -7.02 6.10 9.59
C GLU A 224 -8.07 5.99 8.47
N TYR A 225 -7.77 6.52 7.28
CA TYR A 225 -8.65 6.37 6.10
C TYR A 225 -8.76 4.92 5.62
N LEU A 226 -7.67 4.16 5.61
CA LEU A 226 -7.66 2.76 5.15
C LEU A 226 -8.42 1.82 6.09
N VAL A 227 -8.28 2.03 7.39
CA VAL A 227 -8.91 1.18 8.41
C VAL A 227 -10.31 1.68 8.78
N GLY A 228 -10.62 2.96 8.49
CA GLY A 228 -11.86 3.61 8.92
C GLY A 228 -11.94 3.84 10.44
N MET A 229 -10.79 3.88 11.11
CA MET A 229 -10.68 4.03 12.57
C MET A 229 -9.66 5.11 12.91
N LYS A 230 -9.88 5.88 13.97
CA LYS A 230 -8.88 6.79 14.51
C LYS A 230 -7.80 6.00 15.22
N VAL A 231 -6.54 6.31 14.94
CA VAL A 231 -5.39 5.55 15.43
C VAL A 231 -4.52 6.49 16.26
N SER A 232 -4.01 6.01 17.38
CA SER A 232 -3.05 6.75 18.19
C SER A 232 -1.95 5.82 18.68
N THR A 233 -0.73 6.35 18.76
CA THR A 233 0.44 5.59 19.20
C THR A 233 0.86 6.08 20.57
N ILE A 234 0.96 5.15 21.51
CA ILE A 234 1.44 5.40 22.87
C ILE A 234 2.62 4.48 23.12
N THR A 235 3.77 5.06 23.49
CA THR A 235 4.90 4.29 24.01
C THR A 235 4.61 3.96 25.47
N GLN A 236 4.35 2.68 25.79
CA GLN A 236 4.26 2.20 27.16
C GLN A 236 5.58 1.54 27.58
N ASN A 237 5.80 1.43 28.89
CA ASN A 237 7.01 0.81 29.46
C ASN A 237 7.24 -0.65 29.00
N ASP A 238 6.20 -1.31 28.47
CA ASP A 238 6.18 -2.71 28.01
C ASP A 238 6.32 -2.88 26.49
N GLY A 239 6.44 -1.78 25.72
CA GLY A 239 6.58 -1.79 24.26
C GLY A 239 5.81 -0.68 23.54
N ILE A 240 5.89 -0.68 22.20
CA ILE A 240 5.05 0.21 21.37
C ILE A 240 3.61 -0.30 21.45
N CYS A 241 2.67 0.60 21.72
CA CYS A 241 1.25 0.32 21.75
C CYS A 241 0.53 1.23 20.76
N ILE A 242 -0.36 0.65 19.94
CA ILE A 242 -1.28 1.39 19.09
C ILE A 242 -2.68 1.20 19.64
N SER A 243 -3.41 2.28 19.86
CA SER A 243 -4.84 2.26 20.12
C SER A 243 -5.62 2.67 18.87
N ALA A 244 -6.70 1.95 18.58
CA ALA A 244 -7.61 2.25 17.50
C ALA A 244 -9.03 2.43 18.06
N SER A 245 -9.77 3.41 17.53
CA SER A 245 -11.16 3.69 17.91
C SER A 245 -12.03 3.99 16.68
N HIS A 246 -13.18 3.34 16.59
CA HIS A 246 -14.16 3.58 15.54
C HIS A 246 -15.16 4.66 15.97
N PRO A 247 -15.18 5.84 15.32
CA PRO A 247 -15.92 7.00 15.80
C PRO A 247 -17.43 6.78 15.97
N SER A 248 -18.06 6.04 15.06
CA SER A 248 -19.53 5.91 15.04
C SER A 248 -20.04 4.83 15.99
N SER A 249 -19.29 3.74 16.16
CA SER A 249 -19.72 2.60 16.98
C SER A 249 -19.23 2.66 18.41
N GLY A 250 -18.21 3.48 18.70
CA GLY A 250 -17.55 3.54 20.00
C GLY A 250 -16.67 2.32 20.30
N TYR A 251 -16.43 1.44 19.31
CA TYR A 251 -15.52 0.31 19.45
C TYR A 251 -14.07 0.79 19.52
N ALA A 252 -13.32 0.34 20.52
CA ALA A 252 -11.93 0.70 20.69
C ALA A 252 -11.10 -0.46 21.24
N PHE A 253 -9.87 -0.57 20.77
CA PHE A 253 -8.92 -1.59 21.20
C PHE A 253 -7.48 -1.07 21.17
N SER A 254 -6.58 -1.82 21.80
CA SER A 254 -5.13 -1.59 21.75
C SER A 254 -4.38 -2.83 21.27
N LEU A 255 -3.34 -2.62 20.46
CA LEU A 255 -2.37 -3.60 20.02
C LEU A 255 -0.99 -3.24 20.58
N THR A 256 -0.42 -4.13 21.39
CA THR A 256 0.91 -3.95 21.98
C THR A 256 1.89 -4.94 21.36
N TRP A 257 3.03 -4.44 20.89
CA TRP A 257 4.13 -5.28 20.43
C TRP A 257 4.88 -5.85 21.63
N LYS A 258 4.88 -7.17 21.74
CA LYS A 258 5.69 -7.90 22.72
C LYS A 258 6.89 -8.50 22.01
N ASN A 259 8.06 -7.92 22.27
CA ASN A 259 9.30 -8.51 21.82
C ASN A 259 9.54 -9.79 22.63
N LYS A 260 9.79 -10.87 21.92
CA LYS A 260 10.27 -12.13 22.50
C LYS A 260 11.79 -12.13 22.48
N SER A 261 12.41 -12.92 23.36
CA SER A 261 13.87 -13.06 23.42
C SER A 261 14.45 -13.53 22.08
N CYS A 262 15.72 -13.20 21.86
CA CYS A 262 16.48 -13.34 20.61
C CYS A 262 16.10 -14.57 19.75
N GLY A 263 15.48 -14.32 18.58
CA GLY A 263 15.22 -15.32 17.54
C GLY A 263 13.75 -15.65 17.27
N GLU A 264 12.82 -15.23 18.14
CA GLU A 264 11.38 -15.46 17.94
C GLU A 264 10.66 -14.28 17.26
N GLU A 265 9.60 -14.59 16.51
CA GLU A 265 8.78 -13.58 15.82
C GLU A 265 8.11 -12.62 16.81
N ALA A 266 7.99 -11.35 16.41
CA ALA A 266 7.26 -10.36 17.19
C ALA A 266 5.79 -10.77 17.36
N GLU A 267 5.34 -10.83 18.61
CA GLU A 267 3.95 -11.11 18.97
C GLU A 267 3.18 -9.81 19.24
N LEU A 268 1.92 -9.80 18.82
CA LEU A 268 0.97 -8.74 19.08
C LEU A 268 -0.01 -9.19 20.15
N LEU A 269 -0.20 -8.35 21.18
CA LEU A 269 -1.25 -8.49 22.17
C LEU A 269 -2.39 -7.53 21.84
N TYR A 270 -3.54 -8.08 21.48
CA TYR A 270 -4.80 -7.37 21.40
C TYR A 270 -5.46 -7.29 22.77
N ARG A 271 -6.00 -6.11 23.10
CA ARG A 271 -6.84 -5.87 24.26
C ARG A 271 -7.98 -4.94 23.87
N VAL A 272 -9.20 -5.34 24.18
CA VAL A 272 -10.38 -4.48 24.03
C VAL A 272 -10.33 -3.35 25.06
N LEU A 273 -10.63 -2.13 24.61
CA LEU A 273 -10.78 -0.95 25.47
C LEU A 273 -12.27 -0.62 25.67
N SER A 274 -13.06 -0.72 24.60
CA SER A 274 -14.51 -0.51 24.60
C SER A 274 -15.13 -1.33 23.48
N LEU A 275 -16.21 -2.06 23.77
CA LEU A 275 -17.00 -2.72 22.72
C LEU A 275 -17.97 -1.76 22.02
N GLY A 276 -18.28 -0.62 22.65
CA GLY A 276 -19.28 0.32 22.16
C GLY A 276 -20.61 -0.38 21.87
N THR A 277 -21.19 -0.09 20.70
CA THR A 277 -22.44 -0.68 20.23
C THR A 277 -22.37 -2.18 19.91
N PHE A 278 -21.17 -2.77 19.84
CA PHE A 278 -21.00 -4.20 19.55
C PHE A 278 -21.16 -5.12 20.76
N GLU A 279 -21.44 -4.63 21.95
CA GLU A 279 -21.45 -5.44 23.19
C GLU A 279 -22.23 -6.77 23.07
N ARG A 280 -23.37 -6.74 22.36
CA ARG A 280 -24.26 -7.90 22.16
C ARG A 280 -23.94 -8.76 20.93
N VAL A 281 -23.23 -8.21 19.94
CA VAL A 281 -22.99 -8.85 18.64
C VAL A 281 -21.52 -9.19 18.40
N ALA A 282 -20.62 -8.68 19.24
CA ALA A 282 -19.20 -8.93 19.15
C ALA A 282 -18.91 -10.43 19.39
N PRO A 283 -18.16 -11.08 18.48
CA PRO A 283 -17.64 -12.41 18.71
C PRO A 283 -16.78 -12.48 19.98
N GLU A 284 -16.68 -13.67 20.56
CA GLU A 284 -15.93 -13.96 21.78
C GLU A 284 -14.48 -13.50 21.68
N TRP A 285 -13.84 -13.71 20.52
CA TRP A 285 -12.46 -13.30 20.28
C TRP A 285 -12.26 -11.78 20.40
N MET A 286 -13.26 -10.95 20.13
CA MET A 286 -13.17 -9.49 20.30
C MET A 286 -13.30 -9.05 21.77
N LYS A 287 -13.94 -9.87 22.60
CA LYS A 287 -14.20 -9.58 24.02
C LYS A 287 -12.99 -9.91 24.89
N GLU A 288 -12.16 -10.86 24.46
CA GLU A 288 -11.01 -11.35 25.22
C GLU A 288 -9.68 -10.77 24.73
N ALA A 289 -8.65 -10.87 25.57
CA ALA A 289 -7.29 -10.51 25.18
C ALA A 289 -6.68 -11.62 24.31
N LEU A 290 -6.18 -11.26 23.13
CA LEU A 290 -5.62 -12.23 22.17
C LEU A 290 -4.14 -11.97 21.95
N LYS A 291 -3.36 -13.05 21.85
CA LYS A 291 -1.97 -12.99 21.38
C LYS A 291 -1.86 -13.67 20.04
N PHE A 292 -1.21 -13.03 19.09
CA PHE A 292 -0.99 -13.59 17.75
C PHE A 292 0.32 -13.10 17.14
N SER A 293 0.88 -13.87 16.19
CA SER A 293 2.08 -13.46 15.45
C SER A 293 1.78 -12.22 14.60
N SER A 294 2.76 -11.32 14.48
CA SER A 294 2.70 -10.16 13.57
C SER A 294 2.28 -10.51 12.13
N ARG A 295 2.55 -11.73 11.65
CA ARG A 295 2.10 -12.22 10.33
C ARG A 295 0.58 -12.31 10.19
N MET A 296 -0.14 -12.47 11.30
CA MET A 296 -1.60 -12.55 11.34
C MET A 296 -2.28 -11.17 11.38
N CYS A 297 -1.50 -10.09 11.44
CA CYS A 297 -2.00 -8.73 11.52
C CYS A 297 -2.96 -8.36 10.36
N PRO A 298 -2.67 -8.70 9.08
CA PRO A 298 -3.61 -8.43 7.98
C PRO A 298 -4.96 -9.14 8.18
N ILE A 299 -4.94 -10.40 8.63
CA ILE A 299 -6.14 -11.20 8.88
C ILE A 299 -6.94 -10.63 10.06
N PHE A 300 -6.24 -10.16 11.10
CA PHE A 300 -6.88 -9.51 12.25
C PHE A 300 -7.66 -8.25 11.83
N PHE A 301 -7.03 -7.34 11.08
CA PHE A 301 -7.70 -6.12 10.63
C PHE A 301 -8.84 -6.41 9.65
N GLU A 302 -8.70 -7.42 8.78
CA GLU A 302 -9.79 -7.86 7.91
C GLU A 302 -10.99 -8.36 8.73
N ARG A 303 -10.77 -9.14 9.79
CA ARG A 303 -11.85 -9.61 10.68
C ARG A 303 -12.53 -8.47 11.41
N VAL A 304 -11.77 -7.52 11.95
CA VAL A 304 -12.32 -6.31 12.59
C VAL A 304 -13.17 -5.53 11.60
N TYR A 305 -12.65 -5.29 10.39
CA TYR A 305 -13.38 -4.57 9.35
C TYR A 305 -14.69 -5.27 8.98
N ARG A 306 -14.69 -6.60 8.83
CA ARG A 306 -15.91 -7.38 8.54
C ARG A 306 -16.97 -7.21 9.62
N VAL A 307 -16.59 -7.25 10.90
CA VAL A 307 -17.54 -7.04 12.01
C VAL A 307 -18.11 -5.62 11.99
N ILE A 308 -17.26 -4.62 11.73
CA ILE A 308 -17.71 -3.22 11.64
C ILE A 308 -18.68 -3.03 10.48
N LYS A 309 -18.36 -3.58 9.30
CA LYS A 309 -19.22 -3.48 8.11
C LYS A 309 -20.56 -4.19 8.25
N LEU A 310 -20.60 -5.34 8.94
CA LEU A 310 -21.85 -6.09 9.16
C LEU A 310 -22.82 -5.43 10.15
N SER A 311 -22.37 -4.41 10.88
CA SER A 311 -23.16 -3.71 11.91
C SER A 311 -23.68 -2.33 11.49
N GLN A 312 -23.27 -1.84 10.32
CA GLN A 312 -23.84 -0.66 9.67
C GLN A 312 -25.01 -1.07 8.79
#